data_AF-A0A5T1T5D1-F1
#
_entry.id   AF-A0A5T1T5D1-F1
#
_cell.length_a   1.000
_cell.length_b   1.000
_cell.length_c   1.000
_cell.angle_alpha   90.00
_cell.angle_beta   90.00
_cell.angle_gamma   90.00
#
_symmetry.space_group_name_H-M   'P 1'
#
loop_
_entity.id
_entity.type
_entity.pdbx_description
1 polymer ?
#
loop_
_entity_poly.entity_id
_entity_poly.type
_entity_poly.pdbx_seq_one_letter_code
_entity_poly.pdbx_strand_id
1 'polypeptide(L)'
;CYQKKDLISNSAVLIVKNHLSYKLGKILLECKNLKDFVEIPIIIKYFLWESKNEKAYFKSFLFEIEKLDDYNQSCSITNYLSYQLGKLIIESFKGWYKGYLLLLPYRAFILYRKIKKDKR
;
A
#
# COMPACT_ATOMS: atom_id res chain seq x y z
N CYS A 1 3.00 21.00 -11.29
CA CYS A 1 2.03 20.03 -10.69
C CYS A 1 1.18 19.27 -11.71
N TYR A 2 0.97 19.76 -12.93
CA TYR A 2 0.29 19.00 -14.01
C TYR A 2 1.20 17.93 -14.64
N GLN A 3 2.43 18.28 -15.04
CA GLN A 3 3.40 17.33 -15.61
C GLN A 3 3.67 16.08 -14.76
N LYS A 4 3.66 16.19 -13.42
CA LYS A 4 3.83 15.03 -12.53
C LYS A 4 2.64 14.08 -12.62
N LYS A 5 1.42 14.60 -12.78
CA LYS A 5 0.18 13.81 -12.92
C LYS A 5 0.12 13.12 -14.29
N ASP A 6 0.53 13.80 -15.35
CA ASP A 6 0.53 13.27 -16.72
C ASP A 6 1.56 12.13 -16.89
N LEU A 7 2.69 12.21 -16.19
CA LEU A 7 3.67 11.12 -16.10
C LEU A 7 3.16 9.93 -15.26
N ILE A 8 2.37 10.19 -14.22
CA ILE A 8 1.75 9.12 -13.41
C ILE A 8 0.69 8.37 -14.24
N SER A 9 -0.08 9.06 -15.07
CA SER A 9 -1.12 8.43 -15.91
C SER A 9 -0.57 7.49 -16.98
N ASN A 10 0.65 7.74 -17.47
CA ASN A 10 1.23 7.00 -18.59
C ASN A 10 1.97 5.72 -18.18
N SER A 11 2.09 5.38 -16.89
CA SER A 11 2.74 4.14 -16.46
C SER A 11 2.01 3.44 -15.31
N ALA A 12 1.59 2.20 -15.56
CA ALA A 12 0.90 1.34 -14.59
C ALA A 12 1.73 1.10 -13.33
N VAL A 13 3.05 0.99 -13.47
CA VAL A 13 4.01 0.86 -12.36
C VAL A 13 3.91 2.04 -11.40
N LEU A 14 3.80 3.25 -11.94
CA LEU A 14 3.79 4.48 -11.15
C LEU A 14 2.43 4.67 -10.45
N ILE A 15 1.34 4.27 -11.09
CA ILE A 15 0.00 4.18 -10.50
C ILE A 15 0.01 3.23 -9.30
N VAL A 16 0.51 2.00 -9.48
CA VAL A 16 0.58 0.99 -8.40
C VAL A 16 1.48 1.44 -7.25
N LYS A 17 2.63 2.07 -7.53
CA LYS A 17 3.49 2.67 -6.49
C LYS A 17 2.80 3.82 -5.76
N ASN A 18 1.85 4.50 -6.40
CA ASN A 18 1.07 5.55 -5.76
C ASN A 18 -0.05 5.04 -4.86
N HIS A 19 -0.41 3.75 -4.95
CA HIS A 19 -1.42 3.16 -4.08
C HIS A 19 -1.05 3.34 -2.61
N LEU A 20 -2.08 3.60 -1.80
CA LEU A 20 -1.97 3.76 -0.36
C LEU A 20 -1.22 2.59 0.30
N SER A 21 -1.52 1.36 -0.12
CA SER A 21 -0.88 0.15 0.39
C SER A 21 0.63 0.16 0.19
N TYR A 22 1.11 0.56 -0.99
CA TYR A 22 2.54 0.62 -1.27
C TYR A 22 3.24 1.67 -0.40
N LYS A 23 2.67 2.87 -0.32
CA LYS A 23 3.21 3.98 0.47
C LYS A 23 3.28 3.61 1.96
N LEU A 24 2.19 3.08 2.51
CA LEU A 24 2.12 2.69 3.93
C LEU A 24 3.11 1.57 4.27
N GLY A 25 3.16 0.52 3.46
CA GLY A 25 4.08 -0.58 3.75
C GLY A 25 5.55 -0.22 3.53
N LYS A 26 5.84 0.72 2.63
CA LYS A 26 7.19 1.29 2.48
C LYS A 26 7.61 2.06 3.73
N ILE A 27 6.77 2.95 4.23
CA ILE A 27 7.02 3.69 5.48
C ILE A 27 7.29 2.71 6.62
N LEU A 28 6.47 1.67 6.74
CA LEU A 28 6.62 0.67 7.80
C LEU A 28 7.96 -0.09 7.75
N LEU A 29 8.49 -0.35 6.55
CA LEU A 29 9.79 -0.99 6.36
C LEU A 29 10.96 -0.03 6.65
N GLU A 30 10.75 1.27 6.41
CA GLU A 30 11.75 2.31 6.68
C GLU A 30 11.77 2.71 8.17
N CYS A 31 10.67 2.52 8.90
CA CYS A 31 10.60 2.69 10.34
C CYS A 31 11.52 1.68 11.05
N LYS A 32 12.67 2.17 11.54
CA LYS A 32 13.64 1.38 12.30
C LYS A 32 13.63 1.70 13.79
N ASN A 33 13.10 2.85 14.18
CA ASN A 33 13.13 3.30 15.57
C ASN A 33 11.78 3.11 16.26
N LEU A 34 11.81 2.87 17.58
CA LEU A 34 10.61 2.77 18.41
C LEU A 34 9.79 4.07 18.45
N LYS A 35 10.45 5.24 18.29
CA LYS A 35 9.77 6.53 18.18
C LYS A 35 8.89 6.60 16.94
N ASP A 36 9.41 6.14 15.80
CA ASP A 36 8.68 6.06 14.54
C ASP A 36 7.43 5.16 14.69
N PHE A 37 7.53 4.09 15.49
CA PHE A 37 6.41 3.17 15.75
C PHE A 37 5.25 3.83 16.51
N VAL A 38 5.53 4.79 17.40
CA VAL A 38 4.49 5.54 18.11
C VAL A 38 3.76 6.51 17.18
N GLU A 39 4.44 7.00 16.14
CA GLU A 39 3.87 7.91 15.13
C GLU A 39 3.10 7.16 14.03
N ILE A 40 3.34 5.85 13.83
CA ILE A 40 2.64 5.01 12.86
C ILE A 40 1.11 5.19 12.87
N PRO A 41 0.39 5.17 14.00
CA PRO A 41 -1.06 5.33 14.02
C PRO A 41 -1.50 6.70 13.49
N ILE A 42 -0.73 7.75 13.78
CA ILE A 42 -1.00 9.13 13.33
C ILE A 42 -0.80 9.21 11.81
N ILE A 43 0.31 8.66 11.31
CA ILE A 43 0.64 8.59 9.88
C ILE A 43 -0.45 7.80 9.13
N ILE A 44 -0.85 6.64 9.65
CA ILE A 44 -1.90 5.82 9.05
C ILE A 44 -3.22 6.58 8.98
N LYS A 45 -3.62 7.29 10.05
CA LYS A 45 -4.83 8.10 10.07
C LYS A 45 -4.79 9.21 9.02
N TYR A 46 -3.66 9.91 8.91
CA TYR A 46 -3.44 10.96 7.91
C TYR A 46 -3.59 10.40 6.48
N PHE A 47 -2.91 9.30 6.18
CA PHE A 47 -2.95 8.64 4.87
C PHE A 47 -4.35 8.07 4.53
N LEU A 48 -5.08 7.54 5.51
CA LEU A 48 -6.47 7.10 5.32
C LEU A 48 -7.40 8.26 4.97
N TRP A 49 -7.20 9.42 5.60
CA TRP A 49 -7.95 10.63 5.31
C TRP A 49 -7.64 11.14 3.90
N GLU A 50 -6.36 11.23 3.54
CA GLU A 50 -5.91 11.65 2.21
C GLU A 50 -6.43 10.70 1.11
N SER A 51 -6.40 9.39 1.35
CA SER A 51 -6.93 8.40 0.43
C SER A 51 -8.45 8.49 0.23
N LYS A 52 -9.23 8.92 1.23
CA LYS A 52 -10.67 9.18 1.03
C LYS A 52 -10.88 10.31 0.02
N ASN A 53 -10.04 11.34 0.09
CA ASN A 53 -10.10 12.48 -0.84
C ASN A 53 -9.60 12.08 -2.24
N GLU A 54 -8.52 11.30 -2.33
CA GLU A 54 -8.01 10.78 -3.60
C GLU A 54 -8.98 9.81 -4.29
N LYS A 55 -9.69 8.94 -3.54
CA LYS A 55 -10.67 8.00 -4.11
C LYS A 55 -11.81 8.69 -4.83
N ALA A 56 -12.27 9.84 -4.34
CA ALA A 56 -13.29 10.62 -5.03
C ALA A 56 -12.80 11.11 -6.40
N TYR A 57 -11.51 11.46 -6.49
CA TYR A 57 -10.88 11.97 -7.72
C TYR A 57 -10.48 10.87 -8.72
N PHE A 58 -9.98 9.73 -8.24
CA PHE A 58 -9.62 8.60 -9.11
C PHE A 58 -10.83 7.78 -9.58
N LYS A 59 -11.97 7.81 -8.87
CA LYS A 59 -13.19 7.14 -9.33
C LYS A 59 -13.75 7.75 -10.63
N SER A 60 -13.47 9.02 -10.90
CA SER A 60 -13.77 9.69 -12.18
C SER A 60 -12.78 9.33 -13.30
N PHE A 61 -11.56 8.92 -12.96
CA PHE A 61 -10.55 8.47 -13.90
C PHE A 61 -10.40 6.95 -13.77
N LEU A 62 -11.35 6.21 -14.34
CA LEU A 62 -11.21 4.76 -14.50
C LEU A 62 -10.13 4.51 -15.57
N PHE A 63 -8.86 4.71 -15.21
CA PHE A 63 -7.73 4.29 -16.03
C PHE A 63 -7.86 2.77 -16.18
N GLU A 64 -8.05 2.29 -17.41
CA GLU A 64 -7.88 0.87 -17.72
C GLU A 64 -6.39 0.56 -17.62
N ILE A 65 -5.91 0.32 -16.39
CA ILE A 65 -4.50 0.01 -16.09
C ILE A 65 -4.02 -1.18 -16.93
N GLU A 66 -4.97 -2.06 -17.31
CA GLU A 66 -4.78 -3.25 -18.15
C GLU A 66 -4.36 -2.94 -19.60
N LYS A 67 -4.60 -1.73 -20.11
CA LYS A 67 -4.23 -1.32 -21.46
C LYS A 67 -2.82 -0.71 -21.56
N LEU A 68 -2.11 -0.56 -20.44
CA LEU A 68 -0.75 -0.03 -20.44
C LEU A 68 0.27 -1.16 -20.64
N ASP A 69 1.27 -0.92 -21.49
CA ASP A 69 2.35 -1.87 -21.80
C ASP A 69 3.11 -2.36 -20.55
N ASP A 70 3.21 -1.51 -19.52
CA ASP A 70 3.88 -1.80 -18.25
C ASP A 70 3.02 -2.61 -17.25
N TYR A 71 1.82 -3.04 -17.63
CA TYR A 71 0.88 -3.70 -16.72
C TYR A 71 1.50 -4.93 -16.04
N ASN A 72 2.22 -5.77 -16.79
CA ASN A 72 2.87 -6.97 -16.27
C ASN A 72 3.89 -6.65 -15.17
N GLN A 73 4.65 -5.56 -15.33
CA GLN A 73 5.58 -5.09 -14.30
C GLN A 73 4.81 -4.56 -13.08
N SER A 74 3.71 -3.84 -13.29
CA SER A 74 2.88 -3.34 -12.19
C SER A 74 2.30 -4.47 -11.33
N CYS A 75 1.94 -5.61 -11.95
CA CYS A 75 1.44 -6.78 -11.25
C CYS A 75 2.49 -7.37 -10.31
N SER A 76 3.75 -7.43 -10.74
CA SER A 76 4.87 -7.88 -9.89
C SER A 76 5.07 -7.02 -8.62
N ILE A 77 4.81 -5.71 -8.71
CA ILE A 77 4.93 -4.79 -7.56
C ILE A 77 3.88 -5.09 -6.50
N THR A 78 2.69 -5.57 -6.90
CA THR A 78 1.65 -5.96 -5.94
C THR A 78 2.06 -7.17 -5.09
N ASN A 79 3.01 -7.97 -5.56
CA ASN A 79 3.59 -9.09 -4.82
C ASN A 79 4.69 -8.68 -3.85
N TYR A 80 5.14 -7.43 -3.86
CA TYR A 80 6.19 -6.98 -2.95
C TYR A 80 5.71 -6.98 -1.50
N LEU A 81 6.65 -7.29 -0.59
CA LEU A 81 6.41 -7.31 0.86
C LEU A 81 5.82 -5.99 1.34
N SER A 82 6.33 -4.85 0.86
CA SER A 82 5.80 -3.51 1.17
C SER A 82 4.32 -3.41 0.81
N TYR A 83 3.95 -3.78 -0.41
CA TYR A 83 2.57 -3.69 -0.88
C TYR A 83 1.63 -4.58 -0.04
N GLN A 84 2.03 -5.82 0.19
CA GLN A 84 1.24 -6.79 0.96
C GLN A 84 1.12 -6.39 2.44
N LEU A 85 2.19 -5.88 3.06
CA LEU A 85 2.17 -5.36 4.43
C LEU A 85 1.22 -4.17 4.56
N GLY A 86 1.31 -3.18 3.67
CA GLY A 86 0.43 -2.03 3.73
C GLY A 86 -1.04 -2.39 3.49
N LYS A 87 -1.32 -3.37 2.61
CA LYS A 87 -2.68 -3.89 2.42
C LYS A 87 -3.22 -4.54 3.70
N LEU A 88 -2.42 -5.37 4.35
CA LEU A 88 -2.76 -6.06 5.61
C LEU A 88 -3.07 -5.04 6.73
N ILE A 89 -2.31 -3.96 6.80
CA ILE A 89 -2.56 -2.86 7.74
C ILE A 89 -3.91 -2.21 7.45
N ILE A 90 -4.16 -1.79 6.21
CA ILE A 90 -5.43 -1.12 5.83
C ILE A 90 -6.63 -2.02 6.17
N GLU A 91 -6.55 -3.31 5.86
CA GLU A 91 -7.60 -4.29 6.19
C GLU A 91 -7.80 -4.42 7.70
N SER A 92 -6.71 -4.44 8.45
CA SER A 92 -6.75 -4.54 9.91
C SER A 92 -7.35 -3.30 10.58
N PHE A 93 -7.04 -2.11 10.06
CA PHE A 93 -7.66 -0.86 10.50
C PHE A 93 -9.14 -0.79 10.11
N LYS A 94 -9.52 -1.27 8.93
CA LYS A 94 -10.93 -1.33 8.52
C LYS A 94 -11.73 -2.31 9.40
N GLY A 95 -11.11 -3.42 9.79
CA GLY A 95 -11.68 -4.45 10.67
C GLY A 95 -11.33 -4.31 12.14
N TRP A 96 -10.91 -3.12 12.61
CA TRP A 96 -10.41 -2.94 13.98
C TRP A 96 -11.44 -3.38 15.04
N TYR A 97 -12.72 -3.11 14.79
CA TYR A 97 -13.85 -3.50 15.65
C TYR A 97 -14.07 -5.02 15.73
N LYS A 98 -13.49 -5.81 14.83
CA LYS A 98 -13.47 -7.28 14.86
C LYS A 98 -12.19 -7.85 15.46
N GLY A 99 -11.33 -7.02 16.04
CA GLY A 99 -10.05 -7.43 16.63
C GLY A 99 -8.94 -7.72 15.63
N TYR A 100 -9.08 -7.34 14.35
CA TYR A 100 -8.05 -7.61 13.34
C TYR A 100 -6.72 -6.91 13.65
N LEU A 101 -6.77 -5.76 14.35
CA LEU A 101 -5.58 -5.04 14.79
C LEU A 101 -4.73 -5.87 15.76
N LEU A 102 -5.36 -6.67 16.63
CA LEU A 102 -4.65 -7.56 17.56
C LEU A 102 -3.98 -8.74 16.83
N LEU A 103 -4.58 -9.19 15.73
CA LEU A 103 -4.05 -10.26 14.88
C LEU A 103 -2.98 -9.77 13.88
N LEU A 104 -2.78 -8.47 13.76
CA LEU A 104 -1.85 -7.85 12.81
C LEU A 104 -0.41 -8.38 12.92
N PRO A 105 0.24 -8.44 14.11
CA PRO A 105 1.60 -8.98 14.21
C PRO A 105 1.69 -10.44 13.80
N TYR A 106 0.69 -11.26 14.16
CA TYR A 106 0.63 -12.67 13.76
C TYR A 106 0.50 -12.84 12.24
N ARG A 107 -0.40 -12.07 11.61
CA ARG A 107 -0.58 -12.11 10.15
C ARG A 107 0.66 -11.60 9.41
N ALA A 108 1.31 -10.55 9.91
CA ALA A 108 2.55 -10.02 9.34
C ALA A 108 3.68 -11.06 9.43
N PHE A 109 3.77 -11.81 10.52
CA PHE A 109 4.74 -12.91 10.67
C PHE A 109 4.51 -14.04 9.66
N ILE A 110 3.26 -14.46 9.46
CA ILE A 110 2.91 -15.47 8.44
C ILE A 110 3.28 -14.97 7.04
N LEU A 111 2.96 -13.71 6.73
CA LEU A 111 3.29 -13.08 5.45
C LEU A 111 4.78 -13.12 5.17
N TYR A 112 5.59 -12.72 6.17
CA TYR A 112 7.04 -12.77 6.09
C TYR A 112 7.55 -14.20 5.83
N ARG A 113 7.00 -15.20 6.53
CA ARG A 113 7.37 -16.61 6.30
C ARG A 113 6.98 -17.09 4.90
N LYS A 114 5.84 -16.67 4.37
CA LYS A 114 5.39 -17.02 3.02
C LYS A 114 6.36 -16.50 1.97
N ILE A 115 6.72 -15.23 2.04
CA ILE A 115 7.66 -14.59 1.10
C ILE A 115 9.08 -15.19 1.21
N LYS A 116 9.50 -15.57 2.42
CA LYS A 116 10.79 -16.26 2.62
C LYS A 116 10.81 -17.67 2.01
N LYS A 117 9.66 -18.37 1.98
CA LYS A 117 9.53 -19.68 1.33
C LYS A 117 9.49 -19.56 -0.19
N ASP A 118 8.82 -18.54 -0.73
CA ASP A 118 8.69 -18.30 -2.17
C ASP A 118 10.01 -17.89 -2.85
N LYS A 119 10.98 -17.40 -2.05
CA LYS A 119 12.34 -17.09 -2.49
C LYS A 119 13.31 -18.29 -2.45
N ARG A 120 12.90 -19.44 -1.91
CA ARG A 120 13.71 -20.68 -1.84
C ARG A 120 13.33 -21.61 -2.96
#